data_AF-A0A925RLV3-F1
#
_entry.id   AF-A0A925RLV3-F1
#
_cell.length_a   1.000
_cell.length_b   1.000
_cell.length_c   1.000
_cell.angle_alpha   90.00
_cell.angle_beta   90.00
_cell.angle_gamma   90.00
#
_symmetry.space_group_name_H-M   'P 1'
#
loop_
_entity.id
_entity.type
_entity.pdbx_description
1 polymer ?
#
loop_
_entity_poly.entity_id
_entity_poly.type
_entity_poly.pdbx_seq_one_letter_code
_entity_poly.pdbx_strand_id
1 'polypeptide(L)'
;MGPKVDRERLRSLIEPHWRRIYNFVYRLTLDRDRAERYLVDIFALAASQIDQAPDTERELWLLGLANKLCEERLPRQPEVDFDVLDETLRGEATRTDIVRSLSDPQRDFLLWELKQGCMTAVVNCLPPGERAAFVVCHVLKLADEPAARSLGITESAYKVRLSRARKKVGDYLAPRCEHINPMNPCRCPARVGTALHKGFIGRVSGEVSLRKQSDIPYGRYGTGLGNDDVPMRDITAIYGNLPEPDPPPDFGAKLIDHLAR
;
A
#
# COMPACT_ATOMS: atom_id res chain seq x y z
N MET A 1 -4.01 -22.09 27.06
CA MET A 1 -5.33 -21.53 26.69
C MET A 1 -5.43 -20.20 27.41
N GLY A 2 -5.10 -19.11 26.73
CA GLY A 2 -5.08 -17.77 27.35
C GLY A 2 -6.50 -17.33 27.73
N PRO A 3 -6.65 -16.35 28.63
CA PRO A 3 -7.97 -15.81 28.97
C PRO A 3 -8.67 -15.34 27.68
N LYS A 4 -9.90 -15.80 27.49
CA LYS A 4 -10.72 -15.44 26.35
C LYS A 4 -11.03 -13.95 26.43
N VAL A 5 -10.46 -13.17 25.51
CA VAL A 5 -10.65 -11.71 25.48
C VAL A 5 -12.10 -11.41 25.16
N ASP A 6 -12.72 -10.54 25.95
CA ASP A 6 -14.11 -10.12 25.74
C ASP A 6 -14.30 -9.49 24.35
N ARG A 7 -15.42 -9.83 23.69
CA ARG A 7 -15.72 -9.43 22.32
C ARG A 7 -15.80 -7.92 22.17
N GLU A 8 -16.30 -7.22 23.20
CA GLU A 8 -16.38 -5.76 23.17
C GLU A 8 -14.99 -5.12 23.27
N ARG A 9 -14.09 -5.70 24.08
CA ARG A 9 -12.69 -5.26 24.13
C ARG A 9 -12.00 -5.46 22.78
N LEU A 10 -12.19 -6.61 22.13
CA LEU A 10 -11.66 -6.88 20.79
C LEU A 10 -12.20 -5.89 19.75
N ARG A 11 -13.52 -5.64 19.77
CA ARG A 11 -14.15 -4.66 18.89
C ARG A 11 -13.50 -3.28 19.03
N SER A 12 -13.35 -2.80 20.27
CA SER A 12 -12.75 -1.49 20.56
C SER A 12 -11.31 -1.36 20.07
N LEU A 13 -10.58 -2.47 19.99
CA LEU A 13 -9.20 -2.53 19.49
C LEU A 13 -9.13 -2.63 17.96
N ILE A 14 -10.04 -3.38 17.35
CA ILE A 14 -9.96 -3.75 15.93
C ILE A 14 -10.66 -2.71 15.05
N GLU A 15 -11.94 -2.40 15.32
CA GLU A 15 -12.78 -1.60 14.40
C GLU A 15 -12.17 -0.26 13.99
N PRO A 16 -11.57 0.54 14.89
CA PRO A 16 -11.02 1.84 14.53
C PRO A 16 -9.74 1.76 13.68
N HIS A 17 -8.98 0.66 13.79
CA HIS A 17 -7.59 0.63 13.34
C HIS A 17 -7.33 -0.35 12.20
N TRP A 18 -8.14 -1.41 12.05
CA TRP A 18 -7.83 -2.52 11.15
C TRP A 18 -7.60 -2.12 9.69
N ARG A 19 -8.35 -1.14 9.16
CA ARG A 19 -8.19 -0.68 7.77
C ARG A 19 -6.82 -0.05 7.52
N ARG A 20 -6.35 0.73 8.50
CA ARG A 20 -5.07 1.42 8.42
C ARG A 20 -3.90 0.45 8.60
N ILE A 21 -4.05 -0.52 9.51
CA ILE A 21 -3.10 -1.64 9.65
C ILE A 21 -3.09 -2.51 8.38
N TYR A 22 -4.25 -2.78 7.77
CA TYR A 22 -4.34 -3.49 6.50
C TYR A 22 -3.60 -2.76 5.40
N ASN A 23 -3.81 -1.44 5.24
CA ASN A 23 -3.09 -0.64 4.27
C ASN A 23 -1.58 -0.74 4.50
N PHE A 24 -1.10 -0.55 5.73
CA PHE A 24 0.31 -0.70 6.06
C PHE A 24 0.87 -2.07 5.64
N VAL A 25 0.24 -3.16 6.12
CA VAL A 25 0.72 -4.53 5.87
C VAL A 25 0.65 -4.88 4.39
N TYR A 26 -0.42 -4.50 3.68
CA TYR A 26 -0.55 -4.71 2.24
C TYR A 26 0.59 -4.03 1.46
N ARG A 27 0.96 -2.79 1.84
CA ARG A 27 2.10 -2.12 1.19
C ARG A 27 3.42 -2.82 1.47
N LEU A 28 3.55 -3.51 2.61
CA LEU A 28 4.73 -4.29 2.93
C LEU A 28 4.75 -5.67 2.28
N THR A 29 3.61 -6.26 1.93
CA THR A 29 3.55 -7.62 1.37
C THR A 29 3.37 -7.66 -0.14
N LEU A 30 2.77 -6.65 -0.75
CA LEU A 30 2.30 -6.64 -2.15
C LEU A 30 1.30 -7.78 -2.48
N ASP A 31 0.82 -8.50 -1.47
CA ASP A 31 0.03 -9.72 -1.62
C ASP A 31 -1.14 -9.65 -0.63
N ARG A 32 -2.36 -9.73 -1.16
CA ARG A 32 -3.62 -9.60 -0.39
C ARG A 32 -3.77 -10.75 0.59
N ASP A 33 -3.61 -11.99 0.13
CA ASP A 33 -3.77 -13.18 0.97
C ASP A 33 -2.73 -13.19 2.10
N ARG A 34 -1.50 -12.78 1.81
CA ARG A 34 -0.42 -12.63 2.81
C ARG A 34 -0.76 -11.52 3.80
N ALA A 35 -1.27 -10.39 3.34
CA ALA A 35 -1.68 -9.28 4.21
C ALA A 35 -2.81 -9.70 5.15
N GLU A 36 -3.82 -10.39 4.65
CA GLU A 36 -4.95 -10.90 5.44
C GLU A 36 -4.49 -11.87 6.52
N ARG A 37 -3.65 -12.86 6.15
CA ARG A 37 -3.05 -13.80 7.12
C ARG A 37 -2.25 -13.07 8.19
N TYR A 38 -1.44 -12.09 7.80
CA TYR A 38 -0.63 -11.34 8.75
C TYR A 38 -1.51 -10.49 9.67
N LEU A 39 -2.61 -9.92 9.18
CA LEU A 39 -3.55 -9.17 10.01
C LEU A 39 -4.18 -10.04 11.09
N VAL A 40 -4.59 -11.26 10.76
CA VAL A 40 -5.11 -12.21 11.75
C VAL A 40 -4.10 -12.43 12.87
N ASP A 41 -2.84 -12.68 12.51
CA ASP A 41 -1.78 -12.92 13.50
C ASP A 41 -1.41 -11.67 14.31
N ILE A 42 -1.38 -10.49 13.67
CA ILE A 42 -1.11 -9.20 14.34
C ILE A 42 -2.19 -8.91 15.39
N PHE A 43 -3.46 -9.07 15.04
CA PHE A 43 -4.56 -8.81 15.97
C PHE A 43 -4.73 -9.92 17.01
N ALA A 44 -4.36 -11.18 16.70
CA ALA A 44 -4.25 -12.23 17.71
C ALA A 44 -3.15 -11.89 18.74
N LEU A 45 -1.99 -11.42 18.28
CA LEU A 45 -0.90 -10.97 19.14
C LEU A 45 -1.32 -9.75 19.98
N ALA A 46 -2.01 -8.79 19.37
CA ALA A 46 -2.54 -7.61 20.06
C ALA A 46 -3.58 -7.99 21.11
N ALA A 47 -4.49 -8.92 20.80
CA ALA A 47 -5.47 -9.44 21.74
C ALA A 47 -4.80 -10.11 22.95
N SER A 48 -3.74 -10.89 22.73
CA SER A 48 -3.00 -11.53 23.82
C SER A 48 -2.29 -10.55 24.76
N GLN A 49 -2.07 -9.31 24.32
CA GLN A 49 -1.40 -8.23 25.06
C GLN A 49 -2.33 -7.04 25.30
N ILE A 50 -3.65 -7.23 25.22
CA ILE A 50 -4.61 -6.13 25.26
C ILE A 50 -4.59 -5.34 26.57
N ASP A 51 -4.18 -5.97 27.68
CA ASP A 51 -4.02 -5.29 28.97
C ASP A 51 -2.78 -4.38 29.03
N GLN A 52 -1.83 -4.55 28.09
CA GLN A 52 -0.64 -3.71 27.92
C GLN A 52 -0.83 -2.69 26.80
N ALA A 53 -1.97 -2.73 26.09
CA ALA A 53 -2.26 -1.77 25.04
C ALA A 53 -2.37 -0.37 25.67
N PRO A 54 -1.70 0.65 25.09
CA PRO A 54 -1.72 1.97 25.67
C PRO A 54 -3.14 2.58 25.54
N ASP A 55 -3.52 3.42 26.50
CA ASP A 55 -4.81 4.12 26.46
C ASP A 55 -4.85 5.15 25.32
N THR A 56 -3.71 5.75 25.03
CA THR A 56 -3.47 6.67 23.90
C THR A 56 -2.57 6.01 22.85
N GLU A 57 -2.55 6.53 21.62
CA GLU A 57 -1.63 6.03 20.57
C GLU A 57 -1.73 4.53 20.22
N ARG A 58 -2.89 3.89 20.46
CA ARG A 58 -3.14 2.46 20.13
C ARG A 58 -2.76 2.09 18.70
N GLU A 59 -3.01 3.00 17.75
CA GLU A 59 -2.61 2.81 16.36
C GLU A 59 -1.10 2.67 16.18
N LEU A 60 -0.29 3.51 16.86
CA LEU A 60 1.17 3.42 16.77
C LEU A 60 1.68 2.13 17.39
N TRP A 61 1.06 1.68 18.49
CA TRP A 61 1.36 0.39 19.10
C TRP A 61 1.04 -0.79 18.16
N LEU A 62 -0.14 -0.77 17.51
CA LEU A 62 -0.52 -1.77 16.51
C LEU A 62 0.41 -1.76 15.30
N LEU A 63 0.83 -0.59 14.82
CA LEU A 63 1.85 -0.46 13.77
C LEU A 63 3.19 -1.05 14.20
N GLY A 64 3.58 -0.90 15.47
CA GLY A 64 4.75 -1.56 16.07
C GLY A 64 4.68 -3.08 16.01
N LEU A 65 3.56 -3.66 16.42
CA LEU A 65 3.31 -5.10 16.32
C LEU A 65 3.34 -5.57 14.86
N ALA A 66 2.68 -4.83 13.97
CA ALA A 66 2.66 -5.12 12.54
C ALA A 66 4.06 -5.07 11.91
N ASN A 67 4.84 -4.04 12.22
CA ASN A 67 6.20 -3.89 11.70
C ASN A 67 7.11 -5.01 12.19
N LYS A 68 7.07 -5.34 13.48
CA LYS A 68 7.86 -6.43 14.05
C LYS A 68 7.55 -7.77 13.35
N LEU A 69 6.26 -8.12 13.23
CA LEU A 69 5.85 -9.35 12.56
C LEU A 69 6.25 -9.36 11.07
N CYS A 70 6.14 -8.23 10.38
CA CYS A 70 6.55 -8.11 8.99
C CYS A 70 8.08 -8.23 8.83
N GLU A 71 8.88 -7.57 9.66
CA GLU A 71 10.36 -7.69 9.62
C GLU A 71 10.83 -9.12 9.95
N GLU A 72 10.12 -9.84 10.82
CA GLU A 72 10.43 -11.24 11.16
C GLU A 72 10.11 -12.21 10.03
N ARG A 73 9.01 -12.00 9.31
CA ARG A 73 8.49 -12.97 8.33
C ARG A 73 8.83 -12.64 6.88
N LEU A 74 9.06 -11.37 6.55
CA LEU A 74 9.46 -10.99 5.19
C LEU A 74 10.92 -11.36 4.95
N PRO A 75 11.28 -11.81 3.74
CA PRO A 75 12.67 -12.05 3.39
C PRO A 75 13.52 -10.79 3.55
N ARG A 76 14.75 -10.94 4.03
CA ARG A 76 15.69 -9.82 4.20
C ARG A 76 16.00 -9.12 2.87
N GLN A 77 16.06 -9.89 1.79
CA GLN A 77 16.18 -9.38 0.44
C GLN A 77 14.79 -9.19 -0.17
N PRO A 78 14.56 -8.10 -0.92
CA PRO A 78 13.33 -7.92 -1.68
C PRO A 78 13.02 -9.14 -2.58
N GLU A 79 11.78 -9.63 -2.54
CA GLU A 79 11.30 -10.69 -3.45
C GLU A 79 11.14 -10.19 -4.89
N VAL A 80 11.05 -8.88 -5.08
CA VAL A 80 11.01 -8.19 -6.36
C VAL A 80 12.07 -7.09 -6.36
N ASP A 81 12.70 -6.84 -7.50
CA ASP A 81 13.61 -5.71 -7.68
C ASP A 81 13.16 -4.82 -8.85
N PHE A 82 13.93 -3.76 -9.09
CA PHE A 82 13.60 -2.79 -10.12
C PHE A 82 13.72 -3.37 -11.55
N ASP A 83 14.59 -4.35 -11.77
CA ASP A 83 14.79 -4.96 -13.08
C ASP A 83 13.62 -5.88 -13.43
N VAL A 84 13.17 -6.69 -12.48
CA VAL A 84 11.97 -7.53 -12.61
C VAL A 84 10.72 -6.67 -12.85
N LEU A 85 10.60 -5.54 -12.15
CA LEU A 85 9.49 -4.61 -12.38
C LEU A 85 9.59 -3.97 -13.78
N ASP A 86 10.79 -3.67 -14.26
CA ASP A 86 11.04 -3.16 -15.61
C ASP A 86 10.69 -4.19 -16.68
N GLU A 87 11.11 -5.44 -16.52
CA GLU A 87 10.73 -6.53 -17.41
C GLU A 87 9.21 -6.73 -17.46
N THR A 88 8.56 -6.72 -16.29
CA THR A 88 7.12 -6.98 -16.18
C THR A 88 6.28 -5.91 -16.88
N LEU A 89 6.59 -4.63 -16.67
CA LEU A 89 5.76 -3.52 -17.18
C LEU A 89 6.28 -2.96 -18.52
N ARG A 90 7.57 -3.10 -18.81
CA ARG A 90 8.25 -2.42 -19.93
C ARG A 90 9.08 -3.34 -20.81
N GLY A 91 9.17 -4.64 -20.52
CA GLY A 91 9.91 -5.61 -21.34
C GLY A 91 9.24 -5.99 -22.65
N GLU A 92 7.93 -5.73 -22.80
CA GLU A 92 7.17 -6.01 -24.02
C GLU A 92 6.60 -4.75 -24.67
N ALA A 93 6.30 -4.85 -25.97
CA ALA A 93 5.55 -3.84 -26.69
C ALA A 93 4.17 -3.61 -26.06
N THR A 94 3.73 -2.35 -26.10
CA THR A 94 2.44 -1.91 -25.55
C THR A 94 1.27 -2.65 -26.20
N ARG A 95 0.45 -3.32 -25.39
CA ARG A 95 -0.76 -4.03 -25.83
C ARG A 95 -1.97 -3.08 -25.85
N THR A 96 -2.20 -2.43 -26.99
CA THR A 96 -3.26 -1.41 -27.15
C THR A 96 -4.63 -2.00 -27.46
N ASP A 97 -4.68 -3.22 -27.96
CA ASP A 97 -5.88 -3.99 -28.29
C ASP A 97 -6.80 -4.15 -27.07
N ILE A 98 -6.24 -4.59 -25.93
CA ILE A 98 -6.98 -4.80 -24.68
C ILE A 98 -7.56 -3.48 -24.16
N VAL A 99 -6.82 -2.38 -24.27
CA VAL A 99 -7.24 -1.07 -23.72
C VAL A 99 -8.32 -0.40 -24.58
N ARG A 100 -8.32 -0.67 -25.90
CA ARG A 100 -9.30 -0.13 -26.85
C ARG A 100 -10.70 -0.72 -26.65
N SER A 101 -10.81 -1.95 -26.15
CA SER A 101 -12.10 -2.62 -25.90
C SER A 101 -12.76 -2.27 -24.56
N LEU A 102 -12.08 -1.53 -23.67
CA LEU A 102 -12.61 -1.17 -22.35
C LEU A 102 -13.53 0.06 -22.44
N SER A 103 -14.62 0.05 -21.66
CA SER A 103 -15.39 1.28 -21.38
C SER A 103 -14.58 2.26 -20.52
N ASP A 104 -14.97 3.54 -20.51
CA ASP A 104 -14.27 4.56 -19.72
C ASP A 104 -14.22 4.21 -18.21
N PRO A 105 -15.31 3.77 -17.55
CA PRO A 105 -15.26 3.35 -16.14
C PRO A 105 -14.34 2.14 -15.89
N GLN A 106 -14.31 1.16 -16.81
CA GLN A 106 -13.42 0.01 -16.69
C GLN A 106 -11.95 0.42 -16.85
N ARG A 107 -11.68 1.33 -17.80
CA ARG A 107 -10.34 1.88 -18.03
C ARG A 107 -9.85 2.65 -16.81
N ASP A 108 -10.69 3.50 -16.23
CA ASP A 108 -10.33 4.30 -15.05
C ASP A 108 -10.03 3.41 -13.84
N PHE A 109 -10.84 2.37 -13.61
CA PHE A 109 -10.58 1.37 -12.58
C PHE A 109 -9.25 0.63 -12.80
N LEU A 110 -8.95 0.22 -14.03
CA LEU A 110 -7.71 -0.49 -14.34
C LEU A 110 -6.47 0.42 -14.24
N LEU A 111 -6.60 1.70 -14.60
CA LEU A 111 -5.54 2.69 -14.39
C LEU A 111 -5.29 2.92 -12.89
N TRP A 112 -6.36 2.98 -12.11
CA TRP A 112 -6.30 3.03 -10.66
C TRP A 112 -5.57 1.82 -10.08
N GLU A 113 -5.95 0.62 -10.49
CA GLU A 113 -5.36 -0.64 -10.02
C GLU A 113 -3.88 -0.72 -10.41
N LEU A 114 -3.55 -0.35 -11.65
CA LEU A 114 -2.17 -0.30 -12.14
C LEU A 114 -1.32 0.68 -11.33
N LYS A 115 -1.84 1.88 -11.06
CA LYS A 115 -1.12 2.85 -10.24
C LYS A 115 -0.91 2.32 -8.83
N GLN A 116 -1.93 1.70 -8.23
CA GLN A 116 -1.79 1.07 -6.91
C GLN A 116 -0.73 -0.04 -6.91
N GLY A 117 -0.83 -0.98 -7.84
CA GLY A 117 0.11 -2.10 -7.98
C GLY A 117 1.54 -1.61 -8.23
N CYS A 118 1.73 -0.72 -9.20
CA CYS A 118 3.04 -0.19 -9.59
C CYS A 118 3.71 0.57 -8.44
N MET A 119 3.01 1.51 -7.80
CA MET A 119 3.61 2.30 -6.71
C MET A 119 3.91 1.43 -5.48
N THR A 120 3.09 0.39 -5.23
CA THR A 120 3.38 -0.60 -4.17
C THR A 120 4.57 -1.46 -4.54
N ALA A 121 4.65 -1.96 -5.78
CA ALA A 121 5.76 -2.78 -6.26
C ALA A 121 7.11 -2.04 -6.16
N VAL A 122 7.16 -0.76 -6.52
CA VAL A 122 8.36 0.09 -6.38
C VAL A 122 8.86 0.14 -4.93
N VAL A 123 7.95 0.26 -3.96
CA VAL A 123 8.31 0.24 -2.53
C VAL A 123 8.74 -1.16 -2.10
N ASN A 124 8.19 -2.21 -2.72
CA ASN A 124 8.59 -3.59 -2.46
C ASN A 124 9.97 -3.95 -3.04
N CYS A 125 10.54 -3.16 -3.94
CA CYS A 125 11.95 -3.26 -4.32
C CYS A 125 12.93 -2.81 -3.21
N LEU A 126 12.43 -2.21 -2.14
CA LEU A 126 13.23 -1.81 -0.98
C LEU A 126 13.34 -2.94 0.06
N PRO A 127 14.47 -3.04 0.78
CA PRO A 127 14.57 -3.91 1.95
C PRO A 127 13.47 -3.59 2.99
N PRO A 128 12.99 -4.58 3.77
CA PRO A 128 11.83 -4.42 4.65
C PRO A 128 11.89 -3.21 5.59
N GLY A 129 13.03 -2.93 6.21
CA GLY A 129 13.16 -1.79 7.12
C GLY A 129 13.10 -0.42 6.42
N GLU A 130 13.65 -0.29 5.21
CA GLU A 130 13.54 0.93 4.40
C GLU A 130 12.11 1.09 3.86
N ARG A 131 11.49 -0.03 3.45
CA ARG A 131 10.09 -0.12 3.01
C ARG A 131 9.13 0.39 4.08
N ALA A 132 9.26 -0.10 5.31
CA ALA A 132 8.42 0.31 6.43
C ALA A 132 8.57 1.80 6.74
N ALA A 133 9.80 2.31 6.81
CA ALA A 133 10.08 3.74 7.01
C ALA A 133 9.44 4.62 5.92
N PHE A 134 9.48 4.16 4.67
CA PHE A 134 8.86 4.87 3.56
C PHE A 134 7.33 4.89 3.67
N VAL A 135 6.70 3.74 3.96
CA VAL A 135 5.24 3.63 4.05
C VAL A 135 4.68 4.47 5.20
N VAL A 136 5.27 4.43 6.40
CA VAL A 136 4.77 5.24 7.53
C VAL A 136 4.89 6.74 7.26
N CYS A 137 5.95 7.18 6.57
CA CYS A 137 6.17 8.57 6.22
C CYS A 137 5.21 9.03 5.12
N HIS A 138 5.22 8.36 3.98
CA HIS A 138 4.60 8.87 2.76
C HIS A 138 3.17 8.39 2.54
N VAL A 139 2.83 7.18 2.99
CA VAL A 139 1.48 6.62 2.82
C VAL A 139 0.61 6.94 4.04
N LEU A 140 1.14 6.69 5.25
CA LEU A 140 0.40 6.94 6.49
C LEU A 140 0.53 8.38 7.01
N LYS A 141 1.45 9.18 6.45
CA LYS A 141 1.67 10.61 6.79
C LYS A 141 2.02 10.84 8.26
N LEU A 142 2.75 9.92 8.88
CA LEU A 142 3.23 10.10 10.24
C LEU A 142 4.42 11.08 10.27
N ALA A 143 4.46 11.92 11.30
CA ALA A 143 5.62 12.73 11.62
C ALA A 143 6.80 11.84 12.06
N ASP A 144 8.02 12.35 11.97
CA ASP A 144 9.25 11.57 12.16
C ASP A 144 9.33 10.84 13.51
N GLU A 145 8.96 11.50 14.61
CA GLU A 145 9.00 10.90 15.95
C GLU A 145 7.95 9.78 16.12
N PRO A 146 6.64 9.99 15.87
CA PRO A 146 5.65 8.90 15.86
C PRO A 146 6.00 7.76 14.90
N ALA A 147 6.55 8.07 13.72
CA ALA A 147 6.99 7.08 12.75
C ALA A 147 8.11 6.21 13.33
N ALA A 148 9.16 6.80 13.91
CA ALA A 148 10.24 6.06 14.54
C ALA A 148 9.75 5.17 15.70
N ARG A 149 8.87 5.71 16.56
CA ARG A 149 8.21 4.94 17.64
C ARG A 149 7.42 3.75 17.10
N SER A 150 6.61 3.96 16.05
CA SER A 150 5.81 2.91 15.42
C SER A 150 6.65 1.81 14.77
N LEU A 151 7.92 2.06 14.47
CA LEU A 151 8.84 1.07 13.92
C LEU A 151 9.76 0.45 14.98
N GLY A 152 9.70 0.90 16.23
CA GLY A 152 10.54 0.40 17.32
C GLY A 152 12.02 0.74 17.17
N ILE A 153 12.35 1.87 16.52
CA ILE A 153 13.74 2.31 16.27
C ILE A 153 13.96 3.75 16.73
N THR A 154 15.23 4.15 16.85
CA THR A 154 15.56 5.55 17.14
C THR A 154 15.17 6.46 15.97
N GLU A 155 14.85 7.72 16.26
CA GLU A 155 14.56 8.73 15.23
C GLU A 155 15.74 8.91 14.25
N SER A 156 16.97 8.81 14.74
CA SER A 156 18.17 8.83 13.90
C SER A 156 18.23 7.66 12.91
N ALA A 157 17.95 6.44 13.37
CA ALA A 157 17.92 5.25 12.52
C ALA A 157 16.77 5.31 11.50
N TYR A 158 15.61 5.82 11.92
CA TYR A 158 14.47 6.07 11.04
C TYR A 158 14.84 7.05 9.91
N LYS A 159 15.43 8.21 10.22
CA LYS A 159 15.85 9.20 9.21
C LYS A 159 16.85 8.63 8.21
N VAL A 160 17.77 7.78 8.67
CA VAL A 160 18.70 7.07 7.77
C VAL A 160 17.97 6.12 6.83
N ARG A 161 17.06 5.28 7.36
CA ARG A 161 16.24 4.35 6.54
C ARG A 161 15.39 5.10 5.52
N LEU A 162 14.71 6.16 5.95
CA LEU A 162 13.86 6.98 5.10
C LEU A 162 14.64 7.70 3.99
N SER A 163 15.81 8.26 4.31
CA SER A 163 16.67 8.91 3.32
C SER A 163 17.10 7.94 2.22
N ARG A 164 17.54 6.73 2.60
CA ARG A 164 17.89 5.66 1.64
C ARG A 164 16.72 5.24 0.78
N ALA A 165 15.55 5.05 1.39
CA ALA A 165 14.32 4.70 0.68
C ALA A 165 13.92 5.77 -0.33
N ARG A 166 13.91 7.05 0.06
CA ARG A 166 13.61 8.19 -0.82
C ARG A 166 14.57 8.26 -2.00
N LYS A 167 15.87 8.07 -1.76
CA LYS A 167 16.87 8.06 -2.82
C LYS A 167 16.59 6.95 -3.84
N LYS A 168 16.42 5.70 -3.40
CA LYS A 168 16.15 4.56 -4.30
C LYS A 168 14.86 4.73 -5.11
N VAL A 169 13.78 5.15 -4.45
CA VAL A 169 12.49 5.40 -5.12
C VAL A 169 12.61 6.57 -6.10
N GLY A 170 13.32 7.64 -5.73
CA GLY A 170 13.56 8.79 -6.60
C GLY A 170 14.40 8.44 -7.82
N ASP A 171 15.54 7.77 -7.63
CA ASP A 171 16.43 7.32 -8.71
C ASP A 171 15.68 6.42 -9.71
N TYR A 172 14.74 5.60 -9.22
CA TYR A 172 13.91 4.75 -10.06
C TYR A 172 12.82 5.53 -10.81
N LEU A 173 12.01 6.32 -10.11
CA LEU A 173 10.82 6.97 -10.68
C LEU A 173 11.15 8.22 -11.50
N ALA A 174 12.14 9.01 -11.12
CA ALA A 174 12.44 10.31 -11.72
C ALA A 174 12.68 10.26 -13.23
N PRO A 175 13.43 9.30 -13.80
CA PRO A 175 13.62 9.21 -15.25
C PRO A 175 12.54 8.38 -15.96
N ARG A 176 11.60 7.75 -15.22
CA ARG A 176 10.71 6.72 -15.78
C ARG A 176 9.23 7.09 -15.75
N CYS A 177 8.72 7.62 -14.64
CA CYS A 177 7.28 7.67 -14.37
C CYS A 177 6.64 8.98 -14.85
N GLU A 178 5.56 8.90 -15.65
CA GLU A 178 4.82 10.09 -16.12
C GLU A 178 4.24 10.93 -14.98
N HIS A 179 3.96 10.32 -13.82
CA HIS A 179 3.44 11.04 -12.66
C HIS A 179 4.49 11.91 -11.97
N ILE A 180 5.79 11.64 -12.18
CA ILE A 180 6.86 12.54 -11.76
C ILE A 180 7.03 13.60 -12.83
N ASN A 181 7.32 13.21 -14.08
CA ASN A 181 7.49 14.14 -15.19
C ASN A 181 6.66 13.68 -16.39
N PRO A 182 5.73 14.51 -16.93
CA PRO A 182 4.90 14.16 -18.08
C PRO A 182 5.67 13.72 -19.34
N MET A 183 6.95 14.09 -19.44
CA MET A 183 7.84 13.72 -20.56
C MET A 183 8.48 12.34 -20.39
N ASN A 184 8.33 11.70 -19.23
CA ASN A 184 8.90 10.39 -18.98
C ASN A 184 8.22 9.28 -19.82
N PRO A 185 8.95 8.19 -20.11
CA PRO A 185 8.51 7.15 -21.05
C PRO A 185 7.44 6.19 -20.49
N CYS A 186 7.38 6.00 -19.17
CA CYS A 186 6.40 5.08 -18.57
C CYS A 186 5.06 5.80 -18.37
N ARG A 187 4.12 5.53 -19.28
CA ARG A 187 2.75 6.04 -19.26
C ARG A 187 1.77 4.95 -18.84
N CYS A 188 1.01 5.13 -17.76
CA CYS A 188 0.07 4.15 -17.24
C CYS A 188 -0.88 3.59 -18.34
N PRO A 189 -1.48 4.41 -19.23
CA PRO A 189 -2.37 3.91 -20.28
C PRO A 189 -1.70 2.97 -21.27
N ALA A 190 -0.41 3.18 -21.52
CA ALA A 190 0.40 2.32 -22.36
C ALA A 190 0.81 1.02 -21.65
N ARG A 191 0.61 0.91 -20.34
CA ARG A 191 1.07 -0.23 -19.53
C ARG A 191 -0.07 -1.13 -19.05
N VAL A 192 -1.33 -0.64 -19.04
CA VAL A 192 -2.50 -1.42 -18.60
C VAL A 192 -2.63 -2.76 -19.32
N GLY A 193 -2.51 -2.78 -20.66
CA GLY A 193 -2.63 -4.02 -21.43
C GLY A 193 -1.55 -5.06 -21.08
N THR A 194 -0.30 -4.62 -20.93
CA THR A 194 0.81 -5.50 -20.51
C THR A 194 0.61 -5.98 -19.07
N ALA A 195 0.19 -5.10 -18.16
CA ALA A 195 -0.09 -5.44 -16.77
C ALA A 195 -1.19 -6.50 -16.62
N LEU A 196 -2.27 -6.39 -17.40
CA LEU A 196 -3.33 -7.40 -17.46
C LEU A 196 -2.83 -8.74 -18.01
N HIS A 197 -2.05 -8.69 -19.09
CA HIS A 197 -1.52 -9.90 -19.73
C HIS A 197 -0.58 -10.68 -18.80
N LYS A 198 0.28 -9.97 -18.05
CA LYS A 198 1.22 -10.56 -17.10
C LYS A 198 0.59 -10.89 -15.74
N GLY A 199 -0.71 -10.61 -15.54
CA GLY A 199 -1.38 -10.81 -14.26
C GLY A 199 -0.91 -9.87 -13.14
N PHE A 200 -0.25 -8.77 -13.50
CA PHE A 200 0.20 -7.74 -12.55
C PHE A 200 -0.98 -6.98 -11.93
N ILE A 201 -2.08 -6.85 -12.67
CA ILE A 201 -3.38 -6.39 -12.19
C ILE A 201 -4.46 -7.40 -12.55
N GLY A 202 -5.52 -7.46 -11.75
CA GLY A 202 -6.62 -8.39 -11.93
C GLY A 202 -7.37 -8.17 -13.24
N ARG A 203 -7.94 -9.24 -13.80
CA ARG A 203 -8.94 -9.09 -14.85
C ARG A 203 -10.20 -8.52 -14.22
N VAL A 204 -10.86 -7.58 -14.90
CA VAL A 204 -12.20 -7.10 -14.53
C VAL A 204 -13.18 -8.27 -14.71
N SER A 205 -13.22 -9.17 -13.74
CA SER A 205 -14.19 -10.26 -13.70
C SER A 205 -15.54 -9.64 -13.37
N GLY A 206 -16.50 -9.82 -14.27
CA GLY A 206 -17.78 -9.13 -14.30
C GLY A 206 -18.58 -9.25 -13.01
N GLU A 207 -18.39 -8.29 -12.13
CA GLU A 207 -19.39 -7.60 -11.31
C GLU A 207 -18.69 -6.30 -10.94
N VAL A 208 -19.00 -5.24 -11.68
CA VAL A 208 -18.55 -3.90 -11.32
C VAL A 208 -19.22 -3.58 -9.99
N SER A 209 -18.52 -3.86 -8.89
CA SER A 209 -18.90 -3.31 -7.60
C SER A 209 -18.85 -1.80 -7.80
N LEU A 210 -20.03 -1.17 -7.90
CA LEU A 210 -20.21 0.29 -7.94
C LEU A 210 -19.81 0.91 -6.58
N ARG A 211 -18.71 0.44 -6.00
CA ARG A 211 -18.15 0.95 -4.75
C ARG A 211 -17.59 2.31 -5.07
N LYS A 212 -18.40 3.30 -4.69
CA LYS A 212 -18.14 4.73 -4.55
C LYS A 212 -17.24 5.26 -5.67
N GLN A 213 -17.87 5.94 -6.64
CA GLN A 213 -17.20 7.06 -7.29
C GLN A 213 -16.46 7.81 -6.18
N SER A 214 -15.13 7.80 -6.20
CA SER A 214 -14.42 8.78 -5.40
C SER A 214 -14.91 10.12 -5.92
N ASP A 215 -15.55 10.94 -5.09
CA ASP A 215 -15.93 12.32 -5.45
C ASP A 215 -14.70 13.15 -5.83
N ILE A 216 -13.50 12.60 -5.61
CA ILE A 216 -12.26 13.06 -6.19
C ILE A 216 -12.16 12.44 -7.60
N PRO A 217 -12.32 13.23 -8.68
CA PRO A 217 -11.88 12.76 -9.97
C PRO A 217 -10.40 12.45 -9.79
N TYR A 218 -9.98 11.22 -10.08
CA TYR A 218 -8.57 11.00 -10.36
C TYR A 218 -8.26 11.91 -11.54
N GLY A 219 -7.76 13.10 -11.21
CA GLY A 219 -7.58 14.19 -12.16
C GLY A 219 -6.90 13.60 -13.38
N ARG A 220 -7.49 13.89 -14.55
CA ARG A 220 -6.91 13.58 -15.85
C ARG A 220 -5.41 13.83 -15.73
N TYR A 221 -4.63 12.76 -15.81
CA TYR A 221 -3.17 12.76 -15.95
C TYR A 221 -2.48 14.05 -15.48
N GLY A 222 -2.11 14.10 -14.21
CA GLY A 222 -1.25 15.17 -13.71
C GLY A 222 -1.94 16.47 -13.34
N THR A 223 -3.23 16.64 -13.59
CA THR A 223 -3.89 17.91 -13.24
C THR A 223 -4.47 17.89 -11.83
N GLY A 224 -4.36 19.03 -11.13
CA GLY A 224 -4.99 19.24 -9.83
C GLY A 224 -6.53 19.20 -9.92
N LEU A 225 -7.21 19.42 -8.80
CA LEU A 225 -8.68 19.49 -8.73
C LEU A 225 -9.29 20.54 -9.70
N GLY A 226 -8.49 21.49 -10.21
CA GLY A 226 -8.89 22.52 -11.19
C GLY A 226 -8.46 22.27 -12.64
N ASN A 227 -7.93 21.09 -12.97
CA ASN A 227 -7.26 20.85 -14.25
C ASN A 227 -5.99 21.73 -14.48
N ASP A 228 -5.49 22.37 -13.42
CA ASP A 228 -4.28 23.18 -13.46
C ASP A 228 -3.05 22.28 -13.66
N ASP A 229 -2.18 22.68 -14.59
CA ASP A 229 -0.84 22.12 -14.83
C ASP A 229 0.05 22.37 -13.60
N VAL A 230 -0.25 21.67 -12.50
CA VAL A 230 0.59 21.73 -11.30
C VAL A 230 1.88 20.97 -11.63
N PRO A 231 3.06 21.63 -11.55
CA PRO A 231 4.32 21.01 -11.92
C PRO A 231 4.59 19.78 -11.06
N MET A 232 5.07 18.70 -11.70
CA MET A 232 5.86 17.62 -11.11
C MET A 232 5.40 17.18 -9.71
N ARG A 233 4.53 16.16 -9.62
CA ARG A 233 4.20 15.62 -8.29
C ARG A 233 5.47 15.05 -7.68
N ASP A 234 5.85 15.57 -6.52
CA ASP A 234 6.93 14.97 -5.75
C ASP A 234 6.47 13.60 -5.21
N ILE A 235 7.44 12.79 -4.81
CA ILE A 235 7.18 11.43 -4.29
C ILE A 235 6.17 11.48 -3.14
N THR A 236 6.25 12.50 -2.29
CA THR A 236 5.34 12.72 -1.17
C THR A 236 3.89 12.84 -1.64
N ALA A 237 3.62 13.68 -2.65
CA ALA A 237 2.29 13.89 -3.19
C ALA A 237 1.74 12.66 -3.92
N ILE A 238 2.59 11.86 -4.57
CA ILE A 238 2.16 10.63 -5.23
C ILE A 238 1.74 9.59 -4.21
N TYR A 239 2.60 9.30 -3.24
CA TYR A 239 2.38 8.25 -2.24
C TYR A 239 1.34 8.64 -1.20
N GLY A 240 1.29 9.91 -0.79
CA GLY A 240 0.32 10.43 0.17
C GLY A 240 -1.10 10.52 -0.37
N ASN A 241 -1.29 10.41 -1.68
CA ASN A 241 -2.60 10.33 -2.32
C ASN A 241 -2.84 8.96 -2.96
N LEU A 242 -2.10 7.93 -2.55
CA LEU A 242 -2.41 6.57 -2.96
C LEU A 242 -3.71 6.13 -2.28
N PRO A 243 -4.75 5.76 -3.05
CA PRO A 243 -5.96 5.18 -2.48
C PRO A 243 -5.64 3.92 -1.68
N GLU A 244 -6.38 3.73 -0.60
CA GLU A 244 -6.21 2.55 0.25
C GLU A 244 -6.59 1.28 -0.53
N PRO A 245 -5.87 0.16 -0.33
CA PRO A 245 -6.27 -1.10 -0.93
C PRO A 245 -7.64 -1.51 -0.39
N ASP A 246 -8.50 -2.01 -1.27
CA ASP A 246 -9.80 -2.54 -0.85
C ASP A 246 -9.58 -3.86 -0.09
N PRO A 247 -9.99 -3.92 1.19
CA PRO A 247 -9.99 -5.18 1.93
C PRO A 247 -11.15 -6.08 1.49
N PRO A 248 -11.10 -7.38 1.83
CA PRO A 248 -12.22 -8.29 1.61
C PRO A 248 -13.51 -7.77 2.27
N PRO A 249 -14.67 -8.08 1.68
CA PRO A 249 -15.95 -7.76 2.30
C PRO A 249 -16.04 -8.40 3.69
N ASP A 250 -16.51 -7.59 4.65
CA ASP A 250 -16.73 -7.95 6.04
C ASP A 250 -15.49 -8.44 6.79
N PHE A 251 -14.28 -8.10 6.31
CA PHE A 251 -13.04 -8.57 6.92
C PHE A 251 -12.93 -8.22 8.40
N GLY A 252 -13.24 -6.97 8.80
CA GLY A 252 -13.19 -6.55 10.20
C GLY A 252 -14.13 -7.36 11.12
N ALA A 253 -15.35 -7.64 10.66
CA ALA A 253 -16.32 -8.46 11.41
C ALA A 253 -15.84 -9.92 11.51
N LYS A 254 -15.37 -10.51 10.41
CA LYS A 254 -14.79 -11.86 10.38
C LYS A 254 -13.58 -11.99 11.30
N LEU A 255 -12.74 -10.95 11.37
CA LEU A 255 -11.57 -10.91 12.23
C LEU A 255 -11.96 -10.94 13.71
N ILE A 256 -12.93 -10.11 14.12
CA ILE A 256 -13.44 -10.11 15.51
C ILE A 256 -14.05 -11.49 15.84
N ASP A 257 -14.86 -12.04 14.94
CA ASP A 257 -15.51 -13.34 15.13
C ASP A 257 -14.52 -14.49 15.20
N HIS A 258 -13.41 -14.41 14.47
CA HIS A 258 -12.34 -15.39 14.52
C HIS A 258 -11.60 -15.33 15.87
N LEU A 259 -11.28 -14.13 16.35
CA LEU A 259 -10.52 -13.94 17.59
C LEU A 259 -11.35 -14.14 18.87
N ALA A 260 -12.67 -14.01 18.78
CA ALA A 260 -13.58 -14.22 19.91
C ALA A 260 -13.98 -15.70 20.12
N ARG A 261 -13.54 -16.63 19.27
CA ARG A 261 -13.81 -18.07 19.40
C ARG A 261 -12.85 -18.70 20.40
#